data_AF-A0A377V8V1-F1
#
_entry.id   AF-A0A377V8V1-F1
#
_cell.length_a   1.000
_cell.length_b   1.000
_cell.length_c   1.000
_cell.angle_alpha   90.00
_cell.angle_beta   90.00
_cell.angle_gamma   90.00
#
_symmetry.space_group_name_H-M   'P 1'
#
loop_
_entity.id
_entity.type
_entity.pdbx_description
1 polymer ?
#
loop_
_entity_poly.entity_id
_entity_poly.type
_entity_poly.pdbx_seq_one_letter_code
_entity_poly.pdbx_strand_id
1 'polypeptide(L)' 'MLKPARRKCAHCREWFHPAREGQVVCSFECASAIGKKQAAKAGK' A
#
# COMPACT_ATOMS: atom_id res chain seq x y z
N MET A 1 -20.03 5.05 -11.86
CA MET A 1 -18.78 4.41 -11.39
C MET A 1 -18.53 4.82 -9.95
N LEU A 2 -18.58 3.86 -9.01
CA LEU A 2 -18.20 4.10 -7.62
C LEU A 2 -16.69 4.35 -7.58
N LYS A 3 -16.27 5.59 -7.34
CA LYS A 3 -14.86 5.88 -7.07
C LYS A 3 -14.46 5.06 -5.84
N PRO A 4 -13.35 4.30 -5.89
CA PRO A 4 -12.92 3.53 -4.73
C PRO A 4 -12.75 4.47 -3.53
N ALA A 5 -13.27 4.04 -2.37
CA ALA A 5 -13.18 4.77 -1.12
C ALA A 5 -11.71 5.12 -0.85
N ARG A 6 -11.45 6.37 -0.47
CA ARG A 6 -10.09 6.81 -0.14
C ARG A 6 -9.56 5.92 0.97
N ARG A 7 -8.37 5.36 0.77
CA ARG A 7 -7.64 4.56 1.75
C ARG A 7 -6.45 5.35 2.27
N LYS A 8 -5.98 4.98 3.46
CA LYS A 8 -4.79 5.59 4.06
C LYS A 8 -3.56 4.75 3.71
N CYS A 9 -2.50 5.38 3.23
CA CYS A 9 -1.26 4.71 2.87
C CYS A 9 -0.61 4.09 4.12
N ALA A 10 -0.23 2.82 4.05
CA ALA A 10 0.42 2.12 5.15
C ALA A 10 1.85 2.64 5.45
N HIS A 11 2.46 3.39 4.53
CA HIS A 11 3.79 3.98 4.70
C HIS A 11 3.72 5.45 5.16
N CYS A 12 3.26 6.36 4.29
CA CYS A 12 3.20 7.80 4.57
C CYS A 12 1.93 8.26 5.29
N ARG A 13 0.92 7.39 5.47
CA ARG A 13 -0.38 7.69 6.11
C ARG A 13 -1.22 8.78 5.44
N GLU A 14 -0.92 9.11 4.20
CA GLU A 14 -1.78 10.00 3.39
C GLU A 14 -2.99 9.26 2.81
N TRP A 15 -4.05 10.02 2.57
CA TRP A 15 -5.24 9.51 1.89
C TRP A 15 -5.00 9.45 0.38
N PHE A 16 -5.25 8.28 -0.22
CA PHE A 16 -5.11 8.06 -1.66
C PHE A 16 -6.28 7.25 -2.20
N HIS A 17 -6.48 7.30 -3.51
CA HIS A 17 -7.46 6.44 -4.19
C HIS A 17 -6.77 5.17 -4.66
N PRO A 18 -7.13 4.00 -4.13
CA PRO A 18 -6.51 2.75 -4.57
C PRO A 18 -6.92 2.43 -6.01
N ALA A 19 -5.94 2.07 -6.84
CA ALA A 19 -6.18 1.68 -8.23
C ALA A 19 -6.74 0.26 -8.36
N ARG A 20 -6.48 -0.59 -7.36
CA ARG A 20 -6.94 -1.99 -7.28
C ARG A 20 -7.40 -2.35 -5.88
N GLU A 21 -8.33 -3.30 -5.80
CA GLU A 21 -8.74 -3.90 -4.54
C GLU A 21 -7.51 -4.53 -3.86
N GLY A 22 -7.28 -4.20 -2.58
CA GLY A 22 -6.08 -4.64 -1.85
C GLY A 22 -4.87 -3.70 -1.92
N GLN A 23 -4.92 -2.57 -2.65
CA GLN A 23 -3.84 -1.59 -2.56
C GLN A 23 -3.82 -0.93 -1.17
N VAL A 24 -2.67 -1.02 -0.50
CA VAL A 24 -2.43 -0.52 0.87
C VAL A 24 -1.52 0.71 0.90
N VAL A 25 -0.98 1.11 -0.25
CA VAL A 25 0.01 2.19 -0.38
C VAL A 25 -0.31 3.08 -1.56
N CYS A 26 0.01 4.37 -1.43
CA CYS A 26 -0.24 5.37 -2.47
C CYS A 26 0.62 5.16 -3.73
N SER A 27 1.85 4.67 -3.57
CA SER A 27 2.83 4.55 -4.66
C SER A 27 3.69 3.30 -4.53
N PHE A 28 4.35 2.92 -5.63
CA PHE A 28 5.28 1.79 -5.65
C PHE A 28 6.48 1.98 -4.70
N GLU A 29 6.98 3.20 -4.50
CA GLU A 29 8.03 3.47 -3.51
C GLU A 29 7.59 3.10 -2.09
N CYS A 30 6.39 3.51 -1.70
CA CYS A 30 5.79 3.12 -0.43
C CYS A 30 5.58 1.60 -0.35
N ALA A 31 5.19 0.96 -1.46
CA ALA A 31 5.09 -0.50 -1.56
C ALA A 31 6.44 -1.17 -1.31
N SER A 32 7.50 -0.69 -1.94
CA SER A 32 8.87 -1.19 -1.80
C SER A 32 9.41 -0.97 -0.38
N ALA A 33 9.14 0.17 0.24
CA ALA A 33 9.53 0.45 1.62
C ALA A 33 8.86 -0.50 2.63
N ILE A 34 7.61 -0.88 2.39
CA ILE A 34 6.90 -1.87 3.21
C ILE A 34 7.34 -3.31 2.87
N GLY A 35 7.45 -3.65 1.60
CA GLY A 35 7.81 -4.99 1.13
C GLY A 35 9.19 -5.43 1.61
N LYS A 36 10.16 -4.51 1.64
CA LYS A 36 11.50 -4.77 2.20
C LYS A 36 11.46 -5.13 3.69
N LYS A 37 10.49 -4.59 4.46
CA LYS A 37 10.32 -4.97 5.87
C LYS A 37 9.64 -6.33 6.06
N GLN A 38 8.85 -6.80 5.09
CA GLN A 38 8.07 -8.04 5.20
C GLN A 38 8.81 -9.27 4.63
N ALA A 39 9.69 -9.09 3.65
CA ALA A 39 10.51 -10.18 3.09
C ALA A 39 11.50 -10.80 4.11
N ALA A 40 11.81 -10.10 5.21
CA ALA A 40 12.60 -10.66 6.31
C ALA A 40 11.85 -11.73 7.14
N LYS A 41 10.57 -11.99 6.87
CA LYS A 41 9.75 -12.99 7.60
C LYS A 41 9.12 -14.09 6.74
N ALA A 42 9.38 -14.13 5.44
CA ALA A 42 8.83 -15.15 4.52
C ALA A 42 9.86 -16.19 4.04
N GLY A 43 11.04 -16.22 4.64
CA GLY A 43 12.05 -17.27 4.43
C GLY A 43 12.23 -18.11 5.69
N LYS A 44 11.26 -18.97 6.01
CA LYS A 44 11.44 -20.14 6.86
C LYS A 44 10.71 -21.31 6.22
#